data_AF-A0A2M6Y244-F1
#
_entry.id   AF-A0A2M6Y244-F1
#
_cell.length_a   1.000
_cell.length_b   1.000
_cell.length_c   1.000
_cell.angle_alpha   90.00
_cell.angle_beta   90.00
_cell.angle_gamma   90.00
#
_symmetry.space_group_name_H-M   'P 1'
#
loop_
_entity.id
_entity.type
_entity.pdbx_description
1 polymer ?
#
loop_
_entity_poly.entity_id
_entity_poly.type
_entity_poly.pdbx_seq_one_letter_code
_entity_poly.pdbx_strand_id
1 'polypeptide(L)'
;MTIAALGKNKIIKYASAAALIYIFINSIVYVDVTMRARSSYLKGLRYLDWHKDPQLKKEYLDGWLKKAAAGVKVKNDEEKKLLFTSIDMQYKMQMEDNDAKNAYFWFKTTIECFKPPRSKYVRLAEEKIVQAEKLWKKSP
;
A
#
# COMPACT_ATOMS: atom_id res chain seq x y z
N MET A 1 -34.70 -14.65 -44.00
CA MET A 1 -33.97 -14.84 -42.72
C MET A 1 -34.99 -14.94 -41.60
N THR A 2 -35.08 -16.10 -40.96
CA THR A 2 -36.12 -16.42 -39.95
C THR A 2 -35.86 -15.71 -38.62
N ILE A 3 -36.95 -15.32 -37.94
CA ILE A 3 -36.96 -14.61 -36.64
C ILE A 3 -36.09 -15.31 -35.57
N ALA A 4 -35.97 -16.64 -35.64
CA ALA A 4 -35.11 -17.46 -34.78
C ALA A 4 -33.60 -17.14 -34.93
N ALA A 5 -33.11 -16.84 -36.13
CA ALA A 5 -31.72 -16.47 -36.36
C ALA A 5 -31.39 -15.08 -35.80
N LEU A 6 -32.36 -14.15 -35.83
CA LEU A 6 -32.23 -12.82 -35.23
C LEU A 6 -32.13 -12.89 -33.69
N GLY A 7 -32.93 -13.75 -33.06
CA GLY A 7 -32.88 -13.97 -31.61
C GLY A 7 -31.54 -14.55 -31.13
N LYS A 8 -31.01 -15.55 -31.85
CA LYS A 8 -29.71 -16.18 -31.55
C LYS A 8 -28.54 -15.18 -31.63
N ASN A 9 -28.55 -14.29 -32.63
CA ASN A 9 -27.54 -13.24 -32.77
C ASN A 9 -27.58 -12.19 -31.64
N LYS A 10 -28.77 -11.87 -31.12
CA LYS A 10 -28.90 -10.98 -29.96
C LYS A 10 -28.37 -11.64 -28.68
N ILE A 11 -28.71 -12.91 -28.45
CA ILE A 11 -28.22 -13.68 -27.29
C ILE A 11 -26.69 -13.77 -27.29
N ILE A 12 -26.08 -14.10 -28.44
CA ILE A 12 -24.61 -14.16 -28.57
C ILE A 12 -23.99 -12.80 -28.27
N LYS A 13 -24.55 -11.70 -28.79
CA LYS A 13 -24.05 -10.34 -28.50
C LYS A 13 -24.08 -10.01 -27.01
N TYR A 14 -25.19 -10.29 -26.32
CA TYR A 14 -25.30 -10.02 -24.89
C TYR A 14 -24.39 -10.91 -24.05
N ALA A 15 -24.28 -12.20 -24.39
CA ALA A 15 -23.36 -13.12 -23.72
C ALA A 15 -21.89 -12.68 -23.90
N SER A 16 -21.50 -12.28 -25.11
CA SER A 16 -20.16 -11.74 -25.38
C SER A 16 -19.91 -10.44 -24.63
N ALA A 17 -20.88 -9.52 -24.59
CA ALA A 17 -20.77 -8.29 -23.81
C ALA A 17 -20.60 -8.57 -22.31
N ALA A 18 -21.40 -9.49 -21.75
CA ALA A 18 -21.28 -9.90 -20.36
C ALA A 18 -19.91 -10.53 -20.06
N ALA A 19 -19.42 -11.41 -20.94
CA ALA A 19 -18.09 -12.01 -20.80
C ALA A 19 -16.97 -10.96 -20.85
N LEU A 20 -17.05 -9.99 -21.76
CA LEU A 20 -16.08 -8.89 -21.85
C LEU A 20 -16.09 -8.02 -20.60
N ILE A 21 -17.27 -7.67 -20.08
CA ILE A 21 -17.41 -6.91 -18.84
C ILE A 21 -16.81 -7.69 -17.67
N TYR A 22 -17.10 -8.99 -17.57
CA TYR A 22 -16.54 -9.85 -16.54
C TYR A 22 -15.00 -9.90 -16.60
N ILE A 23 -14.43 -10.11 -17.78
CA ILE A 23 -12.97 -10.10 -17.98
C ILE A 23 -12.38 -8.74 -17.61
N PHE A 24 -13.01 -7.65 -18.03
CA PHE A 24 -12.54 -6.30 -17.77
C PHE A 24 -12.52 -5.98 -16.26
N ILE A 25 -13.60 -6.26 -15.54
CA ILE A 25 -13.68 -6.05 -14.09
C ILE A 25 -12.61 -6.89 -13.37
N ASN A 26 -12.49 -8.17 -13.69
CA ASN A 26 -11.48 -9.04 -13.06
C ASN A 26 -10.05 -8.58 -13.37
N SER A 27 -9.81 -8.05 -14.57
CA SER A 27 -8.51 -7.49 -14.93
C SER A 27 -8.17 -6.26 -14.11
N ILE A 28 -9.11 -5.33 -13.91
CA ILE A 28 -8.92 -4.15 -13.05
C ILE A 28 -8.63 -4.57 -11.61
N VAL A 29 -9.43 -5.49 -11.06
CA VAL A 29 -9.24 -5.99 -9.69
C VAL A 29 -7.86 -6.64 -9.54
N TYR A 30 -7.45 -7.48 -10.51
CA TYR A 30 -6.14 -8.10 -10.51
C TYR A 30 -5.00 -7.07 -10.47
N VAL A 31 -5.11 -6.02 -11.30
CA VAL A 31 -4.11 -4.95 -11.38
C VAL A 31 -4.08 -4.15 -10.08
N ASP A 32 -5.24 -3.72 -9.55
CA ASP A 32 -5.33 -2.97 -8.29
C ASP A 32 -4.71 -3.74 -7.13
N VAL A 33 -5.10 -5.01 -6.94
CA VAL A 33 -4.56 -5.86 -5.86
C VAL A 33 -3.04 -6.03 -6.01
N THR A 34 -2.55 -6.24 -7.23
CA THR A 34 -1.10 -6.37 -7.49
C THR A 34 -0.35 -5.06 -7.18
N MET A 35 -0.92 -3.90 -7.52
CA MET A 35 -0.33 -2.60 -7.21
C MET A 35 -0.34 -2.30 -5.72
N ARG A 36 -1.41 -2.67 -5.00
CA ARG A 36 -1.46 -2.53 -3.54
C ARG A 36 -0.47 -3.45 -2.84
N ALA A 37 -0.32 -4.69 -3.33
CA ALA A 37 0.73 -5.60 -2.86
C ALA A 37 2.13 -5.02 -3.07
N ARG A 38 2.40 -4.43 -4.25
CA ARG A 38 3.66 -3.72 -4.51
C ARG A 38 3.90 -2.60 -3.52
N SER A 39 2.91 -1.72 -3.33
CA SER A 39 3.03 -0.57 -2.44
C SER A 39 3.31 -1.00 -0.99
N SER A 40 2.56 -1.98 -0.49
CA SER A 40 2.74 -2.54 0.85
C SER A 40 4.11 -3.19 1.03
N TYR A 41 4.55 -3.98 0.04
CA TYR A 41 5.88 -4.59 0.04
C TYR A 41 7.00 -3.55 0.08
N LEU A 42 6.91 -2.49 -0.74
CA LEU A 42 7.91 -1.42 -0.77
C LEU A 42 7.95 -0.63 0.55
N LYS A 43 6.80 -0.45 1.22
CA LYS A 43 6.77 0.12 2.58
C LYS A 43 7.54 -0.76 3.56
N GLY A 44 7.33 -2.08 3.52
CA GLY A 44 8.08 -3.03 4.34
C GLY A 44 9.58 -2.97 4.11
N LEU A 45 10.02 -2.91 2.84
CA LEU A 45 11.43 -2.73 2.49
C LEU A 45 12.01 -1.42 3.05
N ARG A 46 11.27 -0.31 2.91
CA ARG A 46 11.72 0.98 3.44
C ARG A 46 11.97 0.93 4.94
N TYR A 47 11.09 0.30 5.71
CA TYR A 47 11.31 0.12 7.16
C TYR A 47 12.50 -0.80 7.45
N LEU A 48 12.75 -1.84 6.65
CA LEU A 48 13.99 -2.62 6.79
C LEU A 48 15.24 -1.78 6.53
N ASP A 49 15.20 -0.89 5.54
CA ASP A 49 16.33 -0.04 5.23
C ASP A 49 16.54 1.03 6.31
N TRP A 50 15.47 1.60 6.87
CA TRP A 50 15.53 2.46 8.06
C TRP A 50 16.08 1.77 9.29
N HIS A 51 15.74 0.49 9.50
CA HIS A 51 16.32 -0.27 10.60
C HIS A 51 17.83 -0.47 10.45
N LYS A 52 18.33 -0.63 9.21
CA LYS A 52 19.77 -0.75 8.93
C LYS A 52 20.48 0.59 9.04
N ASP A 53 19.84 1.64 8.55
CA ASP A 53 20.36 2.99 8.51
C ASP A 53 19.30 3.99 9.00
N PRO A 54 19.30 4.31 10.31
CA PRO A 54 18.38 5.28 10.89
C PRO A 54 18.54 6.70 10.33
N GLN A 55 19.69 7.03 9.70
CA GLN A 55 19.87 8.32 9.07
C GLN A 55 18.92 8.51 7.88
N LEU A 56 18.69 7.46 7.09
CA LEU A 56 17.73 7.49 5.98
C LEU A 56 16.30 7.77 6.45
N LYS A 57 15.93 7.27 7.63
CA LYS A 57 14.63 7.54 8.26
C LYS A 57 14.50 9.01 8.60
N LYS A 58 15.51 9.55 9.28
CA LYS A 58 15.54 10.95 9.68
C LYS A 58 15.46 11.87 8.47
N GLU A 59 16.29 11.65 7.45
CA GLU A 59 16.28 12.47 6.22
C GLU A 59 14.92 12.45 5.51
N TYR A 60 14.29 11.27 5.43
CA TYR A 60 12.96 11.13 4.87
C TYR A 60 11.90 11.89 5.68
N LEU A 61 11.93 11.74 7.01
CA LEU A 61 10.95 12.36 7.90
C LEU A 61 11.14 13.88 8.02
N ASP A 62 12.37 14.38 8.02
CA ASP A 62 12.69 15.81 7.95
C ASP A 62 12.14 16.42 6.65
N GLY A 63 12.30 15.71 5.52
CA GLY A 63 11.73 16.11 4.24
C GLY A 63 10.20 16.13 4.23
N TRP A 64 9.58 15.12 4.86
CA TRP A 64 8.12 15.07 5.05
C TRP A 64 7.62 16.22 5.93
N LEU A 65 8.29 16.48 7.05
CA LEU A 65 7.95 17.54 8.01
C LEU A 65 7.96 18.92 7.34
N LYS A 66 9.00 19.23 6.55
CA LYS A 66 9.10 20.48 5.78
C LYS A 66 7.94 20.64 4.81
N LYS A 67 7.57 19.56 4.08
CA LYS A 67 6.46 19.58 3.12
C LYS A 67 5.11 19.72 3.83
N ALA A 68 4.91 19.01 4.94
CA ALA A 68 3.69 19.09 5.74
C ALA A 68 3.50 20.50 6.30
N ALA A 69 4.55 21.08 6.87
CA ALA A 69 4.56 22.46 7.37
C ALA A 69 4.23 23.48 6.27
N ALA A 70 4.85 23.35 5.09
CA ALA A 70 4.58 24.24 3.95
C ALA A 70 3.16 24.06 3.36
N GLY A 71 2.55 22.89 3.55
CA GLY A 71 1.19 22.59 3.09
C GLY A 71 0.07 23.16 3.96
N VAL A 72 0.38 23.66 5.17
CA VAL A 72 -0.61 24.24 6.08
C VAL A 72 -1.11 25.58 5.52
N LYS A 73 -2.36 25.59 5.02
CA LYS A 73 -3.02 26.77 4.42
C LYS A 73 -4.19 27.26 5.26
N VAL A 74 -3.96 27.42 6.56
CA VAL A 74 -4.99 27.86 7.51
C VAL A 74 -4.71 29.30 7.94
N LYS A 75 -5.76 30.12 7.97
CA LYS A 75 -5.69 31.54 8.36
C LYS A 75 -5.88 31.77 9.86
N ASN A 76 -6.59 30.87 10.54
CA ASN A 76 -6.81 30.92 11.98
C ASN A 76 -5.55 30.42 12.73
N ASP A 77 -5.06 31.21 13.68
CA ASP A 77 -3.85 30.90 14.45
C ASP A 77 -4.02 29.69 15.38
N GLU A 78 -5.20 29.48 15.96
CA GLU A 78 -5.47 28.33 16.84
C GLU A 78 -5.46 27.01 16.06
N GLU A 79 -6.16 26.98 14.93
CA GLU A 79 -6.22 25.81 14.06
C GLU A 79 -4.85 25.51 13.44
N LYS A 80 -4.11 26.55 13.05
CA LYS A 80 -2.74 26.42 12.58
C LYS A 80 -1.85 25.80 13.66
N LYS A 81 -1.93 26.27 14.91
CA LYS A 81 -1.19 25.70 16.04
C LYS A 81 -1.54 24.23 16.28
N LEU A 82 -2.83 23.89 16.22
CA LEU A 82 -3.30 22.51 16.39
C LEU A 82 -2.74 21.59 15.29
N LEU A 83 -2.77 22.03 14.03
CA LEU A 83 -2.21 21.29 12.90
C LEU A 83 -0.69 21.09 13.05
N PHE A 84 0.07 22.14 13.36
CA PHE A 84 1.51 21.99 13.60
C PHE A 84 1.81 21.03 14.75
N THR A 85 1.03 21.09 15.84
CA THR A 85 1.14 20.17 16.97
C THR A 85 0.91 18.73 16.51
N SER A 86 -0.13 18.48 15.72
CA SER A 86 -0.41 17.14 15.18
C SER A 86 0.68 16.62 14.24
N ILE A 87 1.28 17.50 13.43
CA ILE A 87 2.37 17.16 12.51
C ILE A 87 3.63 16.79 13.30
N ASP A 88 3.97 17.58 14.33
CA ASP A 88 5.11 17.32 15.21
C ASP A 88 4.93 16.01 16.00
N MET A 89 3.73 15.75 16.52
CA MET A 89 3.41 14.49 17.18
C MET A 89 3.57 13.29 16.23
N GLN A 90 3.08 13.38 14.99
CA GLN A 90 3.26 12.33 13.99
C GLN A 90 4.73 12.09 13.66
N TYR A 91 5.52 13.15 13.52
CA TYR A 91 6.96 13.05 13.30
C TYR A 91 7.64 12.30 14.45
N LYS A 92 7.38 12.70 15.70
CA LYS A 92 7.95 12.07 16.89
C LYS A 92 7.58 10.60 17.00
N MET A 93 6.28 10.29 16.85
CA MET A 93 5.81 8.90 16.86
C MET A 93 6.52 8.06 15.80
N GLN A 94 6.64 8.56 14.57
CA GLN A 94 7.32 7.83 13.51
C GLN A 94 8.82 7.67 13.76
N MET A 95 9.48 8.66 14.38
CA MET A 95 10.89 8.56 14.76
C MET A 95 11.14 7.49 15.81
N GLU A 96 10.28 7.40 16.83
CA GLU A 96 10.38 6.48 17.96
C GLU A 96 9.92 5.04 17.63
N ASP A 97 9.13 4.88 16.57
CA ASP A 97 8.61 3.60 16.14
C ASP A 97 9.70 2.56 15.85
N ASN A 98 9.46 1.31 16.25
CA ASN A 98 10.32 0.18 15.95
C ASN A 98 10.21 -0.21 14.47
N ASP A 99 11.25 0.11 13.70
CA ASP A 99 11.27 -0.09 12.25
C ASP A 99 11.22 -1.56 11.84
N ALA A 100 11.89 -2.46 12.58
CA ALA A 100 11.86 -3.89 12.28
C ALA A 100 10.45 -4.48 12.49
N LYS A 101 9.76 -4.05 13.55
CA LYS A 101 8.35 -4.39 13.81
C LYS A 101 7.46 -3.87 12.69
N ASN A 102 7.63 -2.62 12.28
CA ASN A 102 6.85 -2.02 11.20
C ASN A 102 7.08 -2.74 9.86
N ALA A 103 8.33 -3.09 9.53
CA ALA A 103 8.65 -3.90 8.37
C ALA A 103 7.90 -5.23 8.36
N TYR A 104 7.91 -5.94 9.51
CA TYR A 104 7.20 -7.20 9.67
C TYR A 104 5.70 -7.04 9.39
N PHE A 105 5.04 -6.04 9.98
CA PHE A 105 3.62 -5.80 9.75
C PHE A 105 3.30 -5.47 8.29
N TRP A 106 4.12 -4.65 7.62
CA TRP A 106 3.89 -4.36 6.20
C TRP A 106 4.08 -5.58 5.29
N PHE A 107 5.04 -6.46 5.58
CA PHE A 107 5.13 -7.74 4.86
C PHE A 107 3.95 -8.65 5.17
N LYS A 108 3.52 -8.75 6.43
CA LYS A 108 2.34 -9.52 6.83
C LYS A 108 1.08 -9.02 6.12
N THR A 109 0.84 -7.71 6.11
CA THR A 109 -0.24 -7.08 5.33
C THR A 109 -0.14 -7.44 3.85
N THR A 110 1.07 -7.46 3.28
CA THR A 110 1.25 -7.83 1.88
C THR A 110 0.77 -9.26 1.61
N ILE A 111 1.09 -10.19 2.50
CA ILE A 111 0.79 -11.61 2.38
C ILE A 111 -0.70 -11.89 2.62
N GLU A 112 -1.26 -11.29 3.68
CA GLU A 112 -2.62 -11.61 4.15
C GLU A 112 -3.70 -10.85 3.38
N CYS A 113 -3.46 -9.60 2.98
CA CYS A 113 -4.51 -8.76 2.39
C CYS A 113 -4.58 -8.82 0.86
N PHE A 114 -3.54 -9.31 0.18
CA PHE A 114 -3.45 -9.27 -1.28
C PHE A 114 -3.30 -10.65 -1.94
N LYS A 115 -3.86 -11.68 -1.29
CA LYS A 115 -3.99 -13.04 -1.84
C LYS A 115 -5.47 -13.45 -1.85
N PRO A 116 -6.07 -13.84 -3.00
CA PRO A 116 -5.54 -13.87 -4.37
C PRO A 116 -5.62 -12.51 -5.11
N PRO A 117 -4.83 -12.30 -6.20
CA PRO A 117 -3.85 -13.21 -6.81
C PRO A 117 -2.51 -13.23 -6.06
N ARG A 118 -1.83 -14.38 -6.03
CA ARG A 118 -0.47 -14.48 -5.47
C ARG A 118 0.54 -13.83 -6.42
N SER A 119 0.69 -12.51 -6.32
CA SER A 119 1.63 -11.73 -7.15
C SER A 119 3.10 -11.97 -6.75
N LYS A 120 4.04 -11.50 -7.59
CA LYS A 120 5.48 -11.50 -7.28
C LYS A 120 5.79 -10.85 -5.92
N TYR A 121 5.06 -9.79 -5.56
CA TYR A 121 5.28 -9.05 -4.32
C TYR A 121 4.86 -9.82 -3.08
N VAL A 122 3.80 -10.63 -3.18
CA VAL A 122 3.41 -11.56 -2.11
C VAL A 122 4.52 -12.57 -1.86
N ARG A 123 5.08 -13.17 -2.92
CA ARG A 123 6.20 -14.13 -2.79
C ARG A 123 7.44 -13.49 -2.16
N LEU A 124 7.79 -12.28 -2.61
CA LEU A 124 8.91 -11.54 -2.03
C LEU A 124 8.66 -11.14 -0.57
N ALA A 125 7.41 -10.85 -0.19
CA ALA A 125 7.06 -10.57 1.20
C ALA A 125 7.18 -11.83 2.07
N GLU A 126 6.77 -13.00 1.58
CA GLU A 126 6.95 -14.30 2.27
C GLU A 126 8.43 -14.59 2.55
N GLU A 127 9.34 -14.20 1.64
CA GLU A 127 10.78 -14.32 1.86
C GLU A 127 11.31 -13.31 2.90
N LYS A 128 10.85 -12.06 2.82
CA LYS A 128 11.36 -10.96 3.66
C LYS A 128 10.78 -10.94 5.07
N ILE A 129 9.58 -11.47 5.29
CA ILE A 129 8.94 -11.46 6.60
C ILE A 129 9.76 -12.22 7.66
N VAL A 130 10.43 -13.31 7.26
CA VAL A 130 11.31 -14.08 8.16
C VAL A 130 12.51 -13.25 8.62
N GLN A 131 13.08 -12.43 7.73
CA GLN A 131 14.17 -11.51 8.07
C GLN A 131 13.66 -10.43 9.04
N ALA A 132 12.51 -9.81 8.75
CA ALA A 132 11.93 -8.77 9.58
C ALA A 132 11.57 -9.29 10.99
N GLU A 133 11.00 -10.49 11.09
CA GLU A 133 10.66 -11.12 12.37
C GLU A 133 11.91 -11.37 13.23
N LYS A 134 12.99 -11.88 12.62
CA LYS A 134 14.27 -12.11 13.33
C LYS A 134 14.87 -10.80 13.86
N LEU A 135 14.79 -9.72 13.07
CA LEU A 135 15.27 -8.41 13.50
C LEU A 135 14.39 -7.85 14.62
N TRP A 136 13.07 -7.91 14.46
CA TRP A 136 12.14 -7.44 15.48
C TRP A 136 12.34 -8.14 16.82
N LYS A 137 12.51 -9.47 16.83
CA LYS A 137 12.78 -10.24 18.06
C LYS A 137 14.10 -9.86 18.76
N LYS A 138 15.04 -9.25 18.04
CA LYS A 138 16.33 -8.79 18.58
C LYS A 138 16.31 -7.31 18.97
N SER A 139 15.38 -6.55 18.42
CA SER A 139 15.19 -5.15 18.79
C SER A 139 14.48 -5.09 20.14
N PRO A 140 14.97 -4.27 21.09
CA PRO A 140 14.28 -4.02 22.35
C PRO A 140 12.89 -3.37 22.15
#